data_AF-A0A1S3QZB3-F1
#
_entry.id   AF-A0A1S3QZB3-F1
#
_cell.length_a   1.000
_cell.length_b   1.000
_cell.length_c   1.000
_cell.angle_alpha   90.00
_cell.angle_beta   90.00
_cell.angle_gamma   90.00
#
_symmetry.space_group_name_H-M   'P 1'
#
loop_
_entity.id
_entity.type
_entity.pdbx_description
1 polymer ?
#
loop_
_entity_poly.entity_id
_entity_poly.type
_entity_poly.pdbx_seq_one_letter_code
_entity_poly.pdbx_strand_id
1 'polypeptide(L)'
;KCVLYWPERRGIYGKVEVLINNVTECDNYTCRTLILKQGAQSRVVKHYWYTSWPDHKTPDSAQPLLQLMRDVEEDRTGSPSQGPVIVHCSAGIGRTGCFIATTIGCRQLELEGVVDVLVIVCQIRAD
;
A
#
# COMPACT_ATOMS: atom_id res chain seq x y z
N LYS A 1 -12.04 7.69 -4.62
CA LYS A 1 -13.23 6.85 -4.92
C LYS A 1 -12.78 5.71 -5.83
N CYS A 2 -13.21 4.48 -5.57
CA CYS A 2 -12.81 3.31 -6.35
C CYS A 2 -13.95 2.27 -6.30
N VAL A 3 -14.06 1.45 -7.34
CA VAL A 3 -14.99 0.31 -7.32
C VAL A 3 -14.46 -0.76 -6.36
N LEU A 4 -15.35 -1.53 -5.75
CA LEU A 4 -14.95 -2.69 -4.97
C LEU A 4 -14.39 -3.76 -5.90
N TYR A 5 -13.09 -4.02 -5.83
CA TYR A 5 -12.38 -4.94 -6.73
C TYR A 5 -11.91 -6.24 -6.05
N TRP A 6 -12.24 -6.42 -4.77
CA TRP A 6 -11.98 -7.65 -4.03
C TRP A 6 -13.30 -8.26 -3.55
N PRO A 7 -13.36 -9.58 -3.32
CA PRO A 7 -14.59 -10.24 -2.91
C PRO A 7 -14.81 -10.12 -1.40
N GLU A 8 -16.03 -10.39 -0.90
CA GLU A 8 -16.27 -10.48 0.55
C GLU A 8 -15.64 -11.73 1.18
N ARG A 9 -15.55 -12.83 0.42
CA ARG A 9 -14.93 -14.09 0.87
C ARG A 9 -14.15 -14.79 -0.24
N ARG A 10 -14.77 -14.95 -1.41
CA ARG A 10 -14.20 -15.61 -2.59
C ARG A 10 -14.73 -14.97 -3.86
N GLY A 11 -13.87 -14.76 -4.85
CA GLY A 11 -14.24 -14.21 -6.16
C GLY A 11 -13.31 -14.70 -7.26
N ILE A 12 -13.81 -14.75 -8.49
CA ILE A 12 -13.02 -15.13 -9.67
C ILE A 12 -13.01 -13.93 -10.63
N TYR A 13 -11.81 -13.46 -10.97
CA TYR A 13 -11.58 -12.31 -11.85
C TYR A 13 -10.73 -12.77 -13.04
N GLY A 14 -11.39 -13.03 -14.17
CA GLY A 14 -10.75 -13.68 -15.31
C GLY A 14 -10.26 -15.08 -14.96
N LYS A 15 -8.94 -15.31 -15.00
CA LYS A 15 -8.30 -16.60 -14.67
C LYS A 15 -7.80 -16.70 -13.22
N VAL A 16 -7.97 -15.65 -12.43
CA VAL A 16 -7.44 -15.57 -11.06
C VAL A 16 -8.58 -15.70 -10.07
N GLU A 17 -8.47 -16.68 -9.19
CA GLU A 17 -9.32 -16.82 -8.01
C GLU A 17 -8.69 -16.04 -6.84
N VAL A 18 -9.50 -15.25 -6.15
CA VAL A 18 -9.11 -14.43 -4.99
C VAL A 18 -9.92 -14.90 -3.78
N LEU A 19 -9.21 -15.26 -2.71
CA LEU A 19 -9.78 -15.70 -1.43
C LEU A 19 -9.35 -14.74 -0.33
N ILE A 20 -10.28 -14.33 0.53
CA ILE A 20 -9.92 -13.66 1.79
C ILE A 20 -9.61 -14.74 2.83
N ASN A 21 -8.37 -14.79 3.28
CA ASN A 21 -7.91 -15.72 4.31
C ASN A 21 -8.00 -15.11 5.72
N ASN A 22 -7.70 -13.82 5.86
CA ASN A 22 -7.78 -13.10 7.13
C ASN A 22 -8.10 -11.62 6.91
N VAL A 23 -8.75 -10.99 7.89
CA VAL A 23 -9.02 -9.56 7.96
C VAL A 23 -8.62 -9.06 9.35
N THR A 24 -7.80 -8.02 9.40
CA THR A 24 -7.36 -7.35 10.61
C THR A 24 -7.77 -5.89 10.54
N GLU A 25 -8.58 -5.46 11.49
CA GLU A 25 -8.99 -4.06 11.62
C GLU A 25 -7.98 -3.32 12.51
N CYS A 26 -7.49 -2.20 12.01
CA CYS A 26 -6.64 -1.27 12.74
C CYS A 26 -7.32 0.11 12.73
N ASP A 27 -6.89 1.01 13.60
CA ASP A 27 -7.55 2.30 13.80
C ASP A 27 -7.74 3.13 12.52
N ASN A 28 -6.80 3.03 11.57
CA ASN A 28 -6.78 3.88 10.38
C ASN A 28 -6.76 3.13 9.05
N TYR A 29 -6.66 1.80 9.08
CA TYR A 29 -6.70 0.97 7.90
C TYR A 29 -7.21 -0.44 8.23
N THR A 30 -7.72 -1.13 7.22
CA THR A 30 -8.00 -2.58 7.30
C THR A 30 -6.95 -3.33 6.51
N CYS A 31 -6.31 -4.34 7.10
CA CYS A 31 -5.41 -5.24 6.39
C CYS A 31 -6.10 -6.57 6.08
N ARG A 32 -6.04 -7.02 4.82
CA ARG A 32 -6.53 -8.34 4.40
C ARG A 32 -5.39 -9.18 3.92
N THR A 33 -5.37 -10.45 4.32
CA THR A 33 -4.51 -11.46 3.70
C THR A 33 -5.30 -12.17 2.62
N LEU A 34 -4.94 -11.94 1.36
CA LEU A 34 -5.56 -12.55 0.20
C LEU A 34 -4.72 -13.74 -0.28
N ILE A 35 -5.38 -14.78 -0.77
CA ILE A 35 -4.75 -15.87 -1.50
C ILE A 35 -5.23 -15.79 -2.96
N LEU A 36 -4.28 -15.55 -3.87
CA LEU A 36 -4.50 -15.50 -5.31
C LEU A 36 -4.11 -16.85 -5.90
N LYS A 37 -5.01 -17.48 -6.65
CA LYS A 37 -4.78 -18.77 -7.31
C LYS A 37 -4.99 -18.67 -8.81
N GLN A 38 -4.09 -19.28 -9.56
CA GLN A 38 -4.22 -19.45 -11.01
C GLN A 38 -3.65 -20.82 -11.38
N GLY A 39 -4.53 -21.79 -11.66
CA GLY A 39 -4.12 -23.19 -11.84
C GLY A 39 -3.46 -23.75 -10.58
N ALA A 40 -2.24 -24.29 -10.72
CA ALA A 40 -1.46 -24.83 -9.60
C ALA A 40 -0.67 -23.77 -8.81
N GLN A 41 -0.62 -22.52 -9.29
CA GLN A 41 0.12 -21.45 -8.64
C GLN A 41 -0.75 -20.75 -7.59
N SER A 42 -0.13 -20.44 -6.45
CA SER A 42 -0.76 -19.69 -5.37
C SER A 42 0.19 -18.59 -4.87
N ARG A 43 -0.35 -17.40 -4.60
CA ARG A 43 0.39 -16.28 -4.01
C ARG A 43 -0.39 -15.66 -2.88
N VAL A 44 0.31 -15.26 -1.83
CA VAL A 44 -0.27 -14.50 -0.72
C VAL A 44 -0.06 -13.01 -1.01
N VAL A 45 -1.11 -12.21 -0.85
CA VAL A 45 -1.07 -10.76 -1.01
C VAL A 45 -1.62 -10.10 0.25
N LYS A 46 -0.89 -9.15 0.80
CA LYS A 46 -1.37 -8.27 1.85
C LYS A 46 -2.02 -7.04 1.23
N HIS A 47 -3.27 -6.78 1.59
CA HIS A 47 -4.07 -5.69 1.05
C HIS A 47 -4.40 -4.71 2.17
N TYR A 48 -3.73 -3.56 2.15
CA TYR A 48 -3.96 -2.47 3.09
C TYR A 48 -4.98 -1.49 2.51
N TRP A 49 -6.07 -1.27 3.24
CA TRP A 49 -7.09 -0.31 2.88
C TRP A 49 -7.13 0.82 3.89
N TYR A 50 -6.41 1.90 3.59
CA TYR A 50 -6.36 3.11 4.41
C TYR A 50 -7.58 4.01 4.16
N THR A 51 -8.42 4.18 5.18
CA THR A 51 -9.71 4.88 5.07
C THR A 51 -9.67 6.29 5.67
N SER A 52 -8.71 6.59 6.54
CA SER A 52 -8.60 7.86 7.26
C SER A 52 -8.05 9.05 6.45
N TRP A 53 -7.95 8.96 5.11
CA TRP A 53 -7.48 10.09 4.28
C TRP A 53 -8.66 10.98 3.83
N PRO A 54 -8.76 12.24 4.29
CA PRO A 54 -9.86 13.12 3.89
C PRO A 54 -9.87 13.47 2.39
N ASP A 55 -11.04 13.73 1.83
CA ASP A 55 -11.14 14.27 0.47
C ASP A 55 -10.61 15.71 0.41
N HIS A 56 -9.69 15.97 -0.53
CA HIS A 56 -9.06 17.28 -0.81
C HIS A 56 -8.32 17.94 0.36
N LYS A 57 -7.97 17.20 1.43
CA LYS A 57 -7.12 17.69 2.53
C LYS A 57 -6.02 16.68 2.87
N THR A 58 -5.05 17.13 3.65
CA THR A 58 -4.11 16.26 4.37
C THR A 58 -4.77 15.72 5.64
N PRO A 59 -4.35 14.55 6.14
CA PRO A 59 -4.72 14.11 7.49
C PRO A 59 -4.28 15.15 8.54
N ASP A 60 -5.04 15.30 9.62
CA ASP A 60 -4.70 16.22 10.74
C ASP A 60 -3.44 15.76 11.50
N SER A 61 -3.07 14.49 11.36
CA SER A 61 -1.86 13.90 11.91
C SER A 61 -1.18 13.00 10.89
N ALA A 62 0.15 13.05 10.83
CA ALA A 62 0.95 12.15 10.01
C ALA A 62 1.09 10.74 10.62
N GLN A 63 0.78 10.56 11.91
CA GLN A 63 0.99 9.30 12.64
C GLN A 63 0.33 8.09 11.97
N PRO A 64 -0.95 8.14 11.54
CA PRO A 64 -1.59 7.04 10.84
C PRO A 64 -0.87 6.64 9.54
N LEU A 65 -0.37 7.61 8.79
CA LEU A 65 0.36 7.37 7.54
C LEU A 65 1.72 6.73 7.80
N LEU A 66 2.44 7.22 8.82
CA LEU A 66 3.71 6.65 9.26
C LEU A 66 3.55 5.22 9.79
N GLN A 67 2.46 4.94 10.51
CA GLN A 67 2.15 3.58 10.96
C GLN A 67 1.92 2.65 9.75
N LEU A 68 1.04 3.04 8.82
CA LEU A 68 0.81 2.28 7.59
C LEU A 68 2.12 2.01 6.82
N MET A 69 2.96 3.03 6.66
CA MET A 69 4.25 2.91 6.00
C MET A 69 5.15 1.87 6.68
N ARG A 70 5.27 1.92 8.02
CA ARG A 70 6.07 0.94 8.78
C ARG A 70 5.56 -0.49 8.57
N ASP A 71 4.25 -0.69 8.68
CA ASP A 71 3.67 -2.04 8.55
C ASP A 71 3.84 -2.60 7.13
N VAL A 72 3.73 -1.75 6.11
CA VAL A 72 3.98 -2.13 4.71
C VAL A 72 5.47 -2.47 4.48
N GLU A 73 6.39 -1.72 5.10
CA GLU A 73 7.82 -1.94 4.96
C GLU A 73 8.30 -3.21 5.68
N GLU A 74 7.73 -3.52 6.85
CA GLU A 74 7.95 -4.77 7.56
C GLU A 74 7.52 -5.98 6.70
N ASP A 75 6.31 -5.94 6.13
CA ASP A 75 5.82 -7.00 5.25
C ASP A 75 6.66 -7.12 3.96
N ARG A 76 7.13 -5.99 3.40
CA ARG A 76 7.99 -5.95 2.20
C ARG A 76 9.35 -6.60 2.45
N THR A 77 9.98 -6.30 3.59
CA THR A 77 11.34 -6.76 3.92
C THR A 77 11.35 -8.18 4.48
N GLY A 78 10.25 -8.62 5.12
CA GLY A 78 10.10 -9.97 5.66
C GLY A 78 9.94 -11.09 4.62
N SER A 79 9.84 -10.77 3.32
CA SER A 79 9.60 -11.75 2.26
C SER A 79 10.59 -11.62 1.08
N PRO A 80 11.55 -12.55 0.93
CA PRO A 80 12.71 -12.38 0.03
C PRO A 80 12.41 -12.49 -1.48
N SER A 81 11.14 -12.57 -1.91
CA SER A 81 10.78 -12.78 -3.33
C SER A 81 9.52 -12.04 -3.78
N GLN A 82 9.32 -10.81 -3.32
CA GLN A 82 8.15 -10.02 -3.71
C GLN A 82 8.42 -9.10 -4.90
N GLY A 83 7.46 -9.03 -5.80
CA GLY A 83 7.40 -8.00 -6.83
C GLY A 83 7.17 -6.61 -6.22
N PRO A 84 6.92 -5.57 -7.04
CA PRO A 84 6.70 -4.22 -6.52
C PRO A 84 5.47 -4.14 -5.62
N VAL A 85 5.53 -3.27 -4.62
CA VAL A 85 4.35 -2.88 -3.83
C VAL A 85 3.43 -2.06 -4.72
N ILE A 86 2.18 -2.51 -4.87
CA ILE A 86 1.15 -1.78 -5.63
C ILE A 86 0.49 -0.78 -4.70
N VAL A 87 0.59 0.51 -5.05
CA VAL A 87 -0.06 1.60 -4.32
C VAL A 87 -1.04 2.30 -5.27
N HIS A 88 -2.29 2.46 -4.86
CA HIS A 88 -3.28 3.15 -5.68
C HIS A 88 -4.18 4.07 -4.83
N CYS A 89 -4.77 5.07 -5.50
CA CYS A 89 -5.84 5.87 -4.95
C CYS A 89 -6.97 5.99 -5.98
N SER A 90 -7.58 7.16 -6.14
CA SER A 90 -8.59 7.39 -7.19
C SER A 90 -7.95 7.59 -8.56
N ALA A 91 -7.03 8.57 -8.66
CA ALA A 91 -6.35 8.94 -9.90
C ALA A 91 -4.91 8.39 -9.97
N GLY A 92 -4.45 7.68 -8.93
CA GLY A 92 -3.11 7.09 -8.89
C GLY A 92 -1.96 8.06 -8.67
N ILE A 93 -2.21 9.37 -8.50
CA ILE A 93 -1.14 10.39 -8.43
C ILE A 93 -0.99 11.07 -7.07
N GLY A 94 -2.09 11.53 -6.45
CA GLY A 94 -2.03 12.39 -5.26
C GLY A 94 -1.63 11.63 -3.99
N ARG A 95 -2.58 10.92 -3.38
CA ARG A 95 -2.34 10.12 -2.16
C ARG A 95 -1.29 9.03 -2.38
N THR A 96 -1.29 8.46 -3.59
CA THR A 96 -0.28 7.50 -4.03
C THR A 96 1.12 8.12 -3.96
N GLY A 97 1.32 9.27 -4.60
CA GLY A 97 2.60 9.99 -4.57
C GLY A 97 3.00 10.41 -3.15
N CYS A 98 2.05 10.87 -2.33
CA CYS A 98 2.32 11.19 -0.93
C CYS A 98 2.83 9.97 -0.15
N PHE A 99 2.16 8.81 -0.24
CA PHE A 99 2.60 7.60 0.44
C PHE A 99 4.00 7.18 -0.01
N ILE A 100 4.23 7.11 -1.34
CA ILE A 100 5.53 6.70 -1.90
C ILE A 100 6.64 7.67 -1.49
N ALA A 101 6.41 8.98 -1.61
CA ALA A 101 7.40 9.99 -1.24
C ALA A 101 7.71 9.97 0.26
N THR A 102 6.71 9.76 1.12
CA THR A 102 6.92 9.58 2.56
C THR A 102 7.75 8.34 2.85
N THR A 103 7.46 7.20 2.22
CA THR A 103 8.25 5.97 2.41
C THR A 103 9.72 6.17 2.01
N ILE A 104 9.97 6.77 0.84
CA ILE A 104 11.34 7.06 0.39
C ILE A 104 12.03 8.05 1.34
N GLY A 105 11.33 9.12 1.73
CA GLY A 105 11.89 10.15 2.60
C GLY A 105 12.21 9.65 4.00
N CYS A 106 11.36 8.82 4.59
CA CYS A 106 11.65 8.17 5.88
C CYS A 106 12.87 7.25 5.76
N ARG A 107 12.96 6.48 4.67
CA ARG A 107 14.12 5.61 4.45
C ARG A 107 15.41 6.40 4.26
N GLN A 108 15.37 7.51 3.52
CA GLN A 108 16.52 8.39 3.35
C GLN A 108 16.95 8.98 4.70
N LEU A 109 16.00 9.45 5.50
CA LEU A 109 16.26 10.00 6.82
C LEU A 109 16.89 8.97 7.77
N GLU A 110 16.40 7.72 7.74
CA GLU A 110 16.97 6.61 8.53
C GLU A 110 18.41 6.27 8.15
N LEU A 111 18.74 6.30 6.85
CA LEU A 111 20.05 5.88 6.34
C LEU A 111 21.08 7.00 6.32
N GLU A 112 20.66 8.23 6.03
CA GLU A 112 21.55 9.36 5.74
C GLU A 112 21.45 10.48 6.78
N GLY A 113 20.44 10.45 7.66
CA GLY A 113 20.19 11.52 8.63
C GLY A 113 19.63 12.81 8.00
N VAL A 114 19.35 12.81 6.69
CA VAL A 114 18.79 13.93 5.92
C VAL A 114 17.70 13.43 4.98
N VAL A 115 16.86 14.34 4.50
CA VAL A 115 15.83 14.02 3.50
C VAL A 115 15.75 15.13 2.45
N ASP A 116 15.79 14.76 1.17
CA ASP A 116 15.60 15.67 0.04
C ASP A 116 14.23 15.42 -0.61
N VAL A 117 13.21 16.08 -0.06
CA VAL A 117 11.83 15.95 -0.54
C VAL A 117 11.68 16.42 -1.99
N LEU A 118 12.45 17.44 -2.41
CA LEU A 118 12.36 17.97 -3.76
C LEU A 118 12.84 16.93 -4.78
N VAL A 119 14.02 16.36 -4.55
CA VAL A 119 14.58 15.32 -5.43
C VAL A 119 13.67 14.10 -5.48
N ILE A 120 13.13 13.65 -4.34
CA ILE A 120 12.19 12.52 -4.29
C ILE A 120 10.96 12.81 -5.16
N VAL A 121 10.35 14.00 -5.02
CA VAL A 121 9.16 14.38 -5.79
C VAL A 121 9.47 14.51 -7.28
N CYS A 122 10.66 15.01 -7.64
CA CYS A 122 11.11 15.07 -9.02
C CYS A 122 11.30 13.68 -9.62
N GLN A 123 11.89 12.74 -8.88
CA GLN A 123 12.13 11.37 -9.33
C GLN A 123 10.82 10.60 -9.56
N ILE A 124 9.83 10.71 -8.67
CA ILE A 124 8.53 10.03 -8.86
C ILE A 124 7.71 10.61 -10.02
N ARG A 125 8.11 11.75 -10.57
CA ARG A 125 7.51 12.39 -11.76
C ARG A 125 8.35 12.28 -13.02
N ALA A 126 9.56 11.73 -12.91
CA ALA A 126 10.39 11.47 -14.07
C ALA A 126 9.76 10.29 -14.83
N ASP A 127 9.29 10.55 -16.05
CA ASP A 127 8.81 9.53 -16.99
C ASP A 127 9.95 8.62 -17.45
#